data_AF-A0A7M7GA33-F1
#
_entry.id   AF-A0A7M7GA33-F1
#
_cell.length_a   1.000
_cell.length_b   1.000
_cell.length_c   1.000
_cell.angle_alpha   90.00
_cell.angle_beta   90.00
_cell.angle_gamma   90.00
#
_symmetry.space_group_name_H-M   'P 1'
#
loop_
_entity.id
_entity.type
_entity.pdbx_description
1 polymer ?
#
loop_
_entity_poly.entity_id
_entity_poly.type
_entity_poly.pdbx_seq_one_letter_code
_entity_poly.pdbx_strand_id
1 'polypeptide(L)' 'MDDETLNRLAVEALLEEAKLGAKRAEIMGPSGWIKPKECINKRFLHSTLRNVVLSNKYQLKRKSEKQLRIPESKLK' A
#
# COMPACT_ATOMS: atom_id res chain seq x y z
N MET A 1 2.53 27.18 -11.93
CA MET A 1 3.39 26.67 -13.02
C MET A 1 2.75 27.09 -14.31
N ASP A 2 3.53 27.61 -15.23
CA ASP A 2 3.03 28.09 -16.52
C ASP A 2 2.83 26.91 -17.48
N ASP A 3 1.86 27.02 -18.39
CA ASP A 3 1.48 25.93 -19.30
C ASP A 3 2.63 25.45 -20.18
N GLU A 4 3.52 26.35 -20.59
CA GLU A 4 4.73 26.01 -21.34
C GLU A 4 5.67 25.11 -20.53
N THR A 5 5.80 25.39 -19.23
CA THR A 5 6.62 24.56 -18.32
C THR A 5 6.00 23.19 -18.16
N LEU A 6 4.68 23.10 -18.00
CA LEU A 6 3.97 21.82 -17.92
C LEU A 6 4.14 20.98 -19.19
N ASN A 7 4.03 21.60 -20.36
CA ASN A 7 4.22 20.91 -21.64
C ASN A 7 5.64 20.38 -21.80
N ARG A 8 6.65 21.17 -21.41
CA ARG A 8 8.05 20.72 -21.44
C ARG A 8 8.27 19.51 -20.54
N LEU A 9 7.78 19.55 -19.31
CA LEU A 9 7.89 18.45 -18.35
C LEU A 9 7.16 17.19 -18.84
N ALA A 10 5.98 17.35 -19.47
CA ALA A 10 5.23 16.24 -20.03
C ALA A 10 5.99 15.56 -21.18
N VAL A 11 6.57 16.33 -22.10
CA VAL A 11 7.38 15.79 -23.20
C VAL A 11 8.60 15.05 -22.67
N GLU A 12 9.30 15.63 -21.70
CA GLU A 12 10.46 15.01 -21.07
C GLU A 12 10.09 13.68 -20.39
N ALA A 13 8.99 13.65 -19.64
CA ALA A 13 8.50 12.44 -18.98
C ALA A 13 8.14 11.32 -19.98
N LEU A 14 7.53 11.66 -21.12
CA LEU A 14 7.22 10.67 -22.17
C LEU A 14 8.49 10.07 -22.79
N LEU A 15 9.50 10.89 -23.05
CA LEU A 15 10.78 10.43 -23.60
C LEU A 15 11.52 9.53 -22.61
N GLU A 16 11.53 9.88 -21.33
CA GLU A 16 12.16 9.06 -20.30
C GLU A 16 11.45 7.70 -20.11
N GLU A 17 10.11 7.66 -20.07
CA GLU A 17 9.39 6.37 -19.99
C GLU A 17 9.65 5.51 -21.24
N ALA A 18 9.74 6.09 -22.44
CA ALA A 18 10.08 5.36 -23.65
C ALA A 18 11.49 4.74 -23.58
N LYS A 19 12.49 5.48 -23.07
CA LYS A 19 13.84 4.95 -22.83
C LYS A 19 13.84 3.79 -21.84
N LEU A 20 13.06 3.90 -20.76
CA LEU A 20 12.91 2.82 -19.78
C LEU A 20 12.21 1.59 -20.37
N GLY A 21 11.17 1.79 -21.17
CA GLY A 21 10.47 0.74 -21.91
C GLY A 21 11.40 -0.01 -22.85
N ALA A 22 12.25 0.72 -23.60
CA ALA A 22 13.26 0.13 -24.48
C ALA A 22 14.26 -0.74 -23.71
N LYS A 23 14.82 -0.24 -22.60
CA LYS A 23 15.75 -1.00 -21.74
C LYS A 23 15.11 -2.28 -21.19
N ARG A 24 13.85 -2.21 -20.75
CA ARG A 24 13.12 -3.40 -20.29
C ARG A 24 12.92 -4.40 -21.43
N ALA A 25 12.59 -3.92 -22.63
CA ALA A 25 12.37 -4.77 -23.79
C ALA A 25 13.65 -5.43 -24.30
N GLU A 26 14.81 -4.80 -24.13
CA GLU A 26 16.11 -5.42 -24.40
C GLU A 26 16.35 -6.64 -23.51
N ILE A 27 15.90 -6.60 -22.25
CA ILE A 27 16.07 -7.69 -21.27
C ILE A 27 14.99 -8.77 -21.41
N MET A 28 13.71 -8.38 -21.54
CA MET A 28 12.55 -9.28 -21.48
C MET A 28 11.90 -9.55 -22.86
N GLY A 29 12.48 -9.04 -23.94
CA GLY A 29 11.88 -9.03 -25.26
C GLY A 29 10.67 -8.09 -25.36
N PRO A 30 9.79 -8.27 -26.37
CA PRO A 30 8.66 -7.37 -26.63
C PRO A 30 7.74 -7.12 -25.43
N SER A 31 7.66 -8.10 -24.50
CA SER A 31 6.88 -8.00 -23.27
C SER A 31 7.36 -6.90 -22.31
N GLY A 32 8.66 -6.56 -22.33
CA GLY A 32 9.25 -5.54 -21.47
C GLY A 32 8.85 -4.11 -21.83
N TRP A 33 8.27 -3.89 -23.02
CA TRP A 33 7.74 -2.59 -23.42
C TRP A 33 6.54 -2.17 -22.55
N ILE A 34 5.74 -3.15 -22.12
CA ILE A 34 4.56 -2.92 -21.30
C ILE A 34 5.00 -2.55 -19.87
N LYS A 35 4.55 -1.40 -19.39
CA LYS A 35 4.81 -0.97 -18.01
C LYS A 35 4.28 -2.03 -17.02
N PRO A 36 5.11 -2.52 -16.08
CA PRO A 36 4.65 -3.47 -15.08
C PRO A 36 3.58 -2.80 -14.23
N LYS A 37 2.45 -3.49 -14.06
CA LYS A 37 1.38 -3.04 -13.17
C LYS A 37 1.93 -3.04 -11.75
N GLU A 38 1.64 -1.98 -11.00
CA GLU A 38 1.91 -1.95 -9.57
C GLU A 38 1.16 -3.11 -8.90
N CYS A 39 1.90 -4.16 -8.54
CA CYS A 39 1.35 -5.34 -7.90
C CYS A 39 1.68 -5.29 -6.42
N ILE A 40 0.65 -5.40 -5.59
CA ILE A 40 0.82 -5.52 -4.15
C ILE A 40 1.17 -6.97 -3.81
N ASN A 41 2.06 -7.18 -2.85
CA ASN A 41 2.30 -8.50 -2.31
C ASN A 41 1.03 -9.03 -1.63
N LYS A 42 0.32 -9.94 -2.31
CA LYS A 42 -0.97 -10.50 -1.85
C LYS A 42 -0.84 -11.20 -0.48
N ARG A 43 0.30 -11.85 -0.22
CA ARG A 43 0.57 -12.53 1.06
C ARG A 43 0.68 -11.52 2.20
N PHE A 44 1.40 -10.42 1.96
CA PHE A 44 1.51 -9.33 2.92
C PHE A 44 0.13 -8.72 3.20
N LEU A 45 -0.60 -8.31 2.16
CA LEU A 45 -1.92 -7.71 2.31
C LEU A 45 -2.87 -8.61 3.11
N HIS A 46 -2.96 -9.89 2.75
CA HIS A 46 -3.82 -10.85 3.44
C HIS A 46 -3.41 -11.04 4.91
N SER A 47 -2.11 -11.20 5.19
CA SER A 47 -1.58 -11.32 6.55
C SER A 47 -1.89 -10.08 7.39
N THR A 48 -1.67 -8.89 6.84
CA THR A 48 -1.94 -7.61 7.50
C THR A 48 -3.42 -7.46 7.85
N LEU A 49 -4.32 -7.68 6.89
CA LEU A 49 -5.76 -7.60 7.12
C LEU A 49 -6.21 -8.60 8.20
N ARG A 50 -5.75 -9.86 8.13
CA ARG A 50 -6.07 -10.88 9.13
C ARG A 50 -5.60 -10.46 10.53
N ASN A 51 -4.37 -9.99 10.66
CA ASN A 51 -3.80 -9.61 11.96
C ASN A 51 -4.46 -8.37 12.56
N VAL A 52 -4.82 -7.38 11.73
CA VAL A 52 -5.58 -6.20 12.18
C VAL A 52 -6.94 -6.61 12.75
N VAL A 53 -7.68 -7.48 12.05
CA VAL A 53 -8.98 -7.98 12.53
C VAL A 53 -8.83 -8.72 13.85
N LEU A 54 -7.83 -9.61 13.97
CA LEU A 54 -7.59 -10.37 15.21
C LEU A 54 -7.16 -9.47 16.38
N SER A 55 -6.29 -8.49 16.13
CA SER A 55 -5.85 -7.51 17.12
C SER A 55 -7.04 -6.68 17.64
N ASN A 56 -7.89 -6.20 16.74
CA ASN A 56 -9.09 -5.44 17.12
C ASN A 56 -10.04 -6.26 17.99
N LYS A 57 -10.27 -7.54 17.63
CA LYS A 57 -11.09 -8.46 18.44
C LYS A 57 -10.48 -8.68 19.83
N TYR A 58 -9.17 -8.89 19.91
CA TYR A 58 -8.47 -9.06 21.18
C TYR A 58 -8.58 -7.82 22.08
N GLN A 59 -8.40 -6.63 21.51
CA GLN A 59 -8.52 -5.37 22.25
C GLN A 59 -9.95 -5.10 22.74
N LEU A 60 -10.96 -5.44 21.92
CA LEU A 60 -12.36 -5.33 22.32
C LEU A 60 -12.68 -6.25 23.51
N LYS A 61 -12.23 -7.51 23.44
CA LYS A 61 -12.40 -8.48 24.54
C LYS A 61 -11.71 -8.01 25.82
N ARG A 62 -10.49 -7.49 25.73
CA ARG A 62 -9.79 -6.92 26.90
C ARG A 62 -10.51 -5.73 27.49
N LYS A 63 -11.09 -4.87 26.66
CA LYS A 63 -11.86 -3.71 27.14
C LYS A 63 -13.14 -4.15 27.86
N SER A 64 -13.86 -5.15 27.37
CA SER A 64 -15.05 -5.68 28.06
C SER A 64 -14.68 -6.39 29.37
N GLU A 65 -13.62 -7.20 29.39
CA GLU A 65 -13.11 -7.84 30.60
C GLU A 65 -12.68 -6.82 31.67
N LYS A 66 -12.09 -5.69 31.27
CA LYS A 66 -11.74 -4.60 32.20
C LYS A 66 -12.97 -3.86 32.73
N GLN A 67 -14.04 -3.73 31.95
CA GLN A 67 -15.28 -3.08 32.39
C GLN A 67 -16.11 -3.96 33.34
N LEU A 68 -16.03 -5.29 33.18
CA LEU A 68 -16.71 -6.24 34.06
C LEU A 68 -16.02 -6.43 35.41
N ARG A 69 -14.74 -6.05 35.53
CA ARG A 69 -14.06 -5.99 36.83
C ARG A 69 -14.56 -4.75 37.57
N ILE A 70 -15.52 -4.94 38.46
CA ILE A 70 -15.89 -3.91 39.44
C ILE A 70 -14.60 -3.56 40.20
N PRO A 71 -14.13 -2.31 40.20
CA PRO A 71 -12.96 -1.95 40.98
C PRO A 71 -13.31 -2.16 42.45
N GLU A 72 -12.46 -2.86 43.20
CA GLU A 72 -12.66 -3.19 44.63
C GLU A 72 -12.91 -1.94 45.49
N SER A 73 -12.57 -0.74 44.99
CA SER A 73 -12.90 0.55 45.60
C SER A 73 -14.40 0.89 45.64
N LYS A 74 -15.25 0.21 44.85
CA LYS A 74 -16.72 0.37 44.85
C LYS A 74 -17.46 -0.66 45.72
N LEU A 75 -16.75 -1.56 46.39
CA LEU A 75 -17.31 -2.63 47.23
C LEU A 75 -17.41 -2.25 48.73
N LYS A 76 -17.31 -0.96 49.06
CA LYS A 76 -17.49 -0.44 50.42
C LYS A 76 -18.75 0.39 50.54
#